data_AF-A0A0T5NV79-F1
#
_entry.id   AF-A0A0T5NV79-F1
#
_cell.length_a   1.000
_cell.length_b   1.000
_cell.length_c   1.000
_cell.angle_alpha   90.00
_cell.angle_beta   90.00
_cell.angle_gamma   90.00
#
_symmetry.space_group_name_H-M   'P 1'
#
loop_
_entity.id
_entity.type
_entity.pdbx_description
1 polymer ?
#
loop_
_entity_poly.entity_id
_entity_poly.type
_entity_poly.pdbx_seq_one_letter_code
_entity_poly.pdbx_strand_id
1 'polypeptide(L)'
;MSKTGKPEDALTEAFAAARRTAPEPDADFLARVLADAEDVQDGFARADRTEPFAEDRERLALRGGWRGVFHALGGWPAVSGLSAAAVAGLWIGVAPPERLDATAQQVWGEDITLALQPDIGTDLFPEEEG
;
A
#
# COMPACT_ATOMS: atom_id res chain seq x y z
N MET A 1 -39.07 23.40 1.37
CA MET A 1 -38.52 22.03 1.31
C MET A 1 -37.45 21.99 0.22
N SER A 2 -36.21 22.33 0.55
CA SER A 2 -35.10 22.30 -0.42
C SER A 2 -34.28 21.05 -0.16
N LYS A 3 -34.47 20.00 -0.96
CA LYS A 3 -33.44 18.98 -1.12
C LYS A 3 -32.39 19.59 -2.04
N THR A 4 -31.37 20.22 -1.46
CA THR A 4 -30.14 20.54 -2.20
C THR A 4 -29.57 19.20 -2.63
N GLY A 5 -29.75 18.87 -3.91
CA GLY A 5 -29.19 17.65 -4.51
C GLY A 5 -27.69 17.65 -4.29
N LYS A 6 -27.19 16.52 -3.80
CA LYS A 6 -25.77 16.33 -3.52
C LYS A 6 -25.00 16.46 -4.84
N PRO A 7 -23.80 17.09 -4.88
CA PRO A 7 -23.03 17.21 -6.13
C PRO A 7 -22.78 15.84 -6.80
N GLU A 8 -22.74 14.77 -6.01
CA GLU A 8 -22.64 13.38 -6.45
C GLU A 8 -23.87 12.94 -7.29
N ASP A 9 -25.07 13.41 -6.92
CA ASP A 9 -26.31 13.10 -7.65
C ASP A 9 -26.32 13.78 -9.03
N ALA A 10 -25.86 15.04 -9.09
CA ALA A 10 -25.76 15.80 -10.34
C ALA A 10 -24.72 15.20 -11.31
N LEU A 11 -23.57 14.75 -10.79
CA LEU A 11 -22.55 14.05 -11.58
C LEU A 11 -23.08 12.70 -12.09
N THR A 12 -23.80 11.96 -11.24
CA THR A 12 -24.39 10.67 -11.61
C THR A 12 -25.39 10.83 -12.76
N GLU A 13 -26.23 11.87 -12.71
CA GLU A 13 -27.17 12.21 -13.78
C GLU A 13 -26.45 12.63 -15.06
N ALA A 14 -25.41 13.47 -14.96
CA ALA A 14 -24.59 13.88 -16.11
C ALA A 14 -23.91 12.69 -16.80
N PHE A 15 -23.34 11.74 -16.05
CA PHE A 15 -22.76 10.51 -16.61
C PHE A 15 -23.81 9.57 -17.21
N ALA A 16 -25.03 9.53 -16.64
CA ALA A 16 -26.14 8.78 -17.23
C ALA A 16 -26.58 9.38 -18.57
N ALA A 17 -26.63 10.73 -18.67
CA ALA A 17 -26.91 11.42 -19.93
C ALA A 17 -25.81 11.18 -20.97
N ALA A 18 -24.53 11.31 -20.59
CA ALA A 18 -23.40 11.09 -21.49
C ALA A 18 -23.37 9.67 -22.09
N ARG A 19 -23.72 8.64 -21.31
CA ARG A 19 -23.78 7.24 -21.81
C ARG A 19 -24.88 7.01 -22.85
N ARG A 20 -25.98 7.75 -22.81
CA ARG A 20 -27.06 7.64 -23.80
C ARG A 20 -26.71 8.27 -25.14
N THR A 21 -25.72 9.16 -25.13
CA THR A 21 -25.30 9.93 -26.31
C THR A 21 -23.78 9.90 -26.36
N ALA A 22 -23.23 8.71 -26.56
CA ALA A 22 -21.80 8.53 -26.79
C ALA A 22 -21.50 8.87 -28.25
N PRO A 23 -20.89 10.04 -28.56
CA PRO A 23 -20.44 10.32 -29.92
C PRO A 23 -19.31 9.37 -30.29
N GLU A 24 -19.33 8.88 -31.53
CA GLU A 24 -18.24 8.06 -32.03
C GLU A 24 -17.01 8.94 -32.28
N PRO A 25 -15.85 8.63 -31.67
CA PRO A 25 -14.65 9.40 -31.87
C PRO A 25 -14.17 9.27 -33.32
N ASP A 26 -13.55 10.34 -33.81
CA ASP A 26 -13.01 10.39 -35.18
C ASP A 26 -11.93 9.33 -35.40
N ALA A 27 -11.92 8.74 -36.60
CA ALA A 27 -11.03 7.63 -36.93
C ALA A 27 -9.55 8.06 -36.87
N ASP A 28 -9.24 9.29 -37.31
CA ASP A 28 -7.87 9.82 -37.26
C ASP A 28 -7.41 10.04 -35.82
N PHE A 29 -8.33 10.43 -34.93
CA PHE A 29 -8.04 10.55 -33.50
C PHE A 29 -7.74 9.17 -32.89
N LEU A 30 -8.59 8.17 -33.16
CA LEU A 30 -8.36 6.80 -32.68
C LEU A 30 -7.03 6.23 -33.19
N ALA A 31 -6.69 6.46 -34.46
CA ALA A 31 -5.43 6.01 -35.03
C ALA A 31 -4.21 6.61 -34.30
N ARG A 32 -4.27 7.89 -33.91
CA ARG A 32 -3.20 8.52 -33.11
C ARG A 32 -3.11 7.96 -31.70
N VAL A 33 -4.26 7.74 -31.04
CA VAL A 33 -4.30 7.13 -29.71
C VAL A 33 -3.73 5.71 -29.74
N LEU A 34 -4.04 4.93 -30.78
CA LEU A 34 -3.49 3.58 -30.95
C LEU A 34 -1.98 3.61 -31.22
N ALA A 35 -1.48 4.54 -32.03
CA ALA A 35 -0.05 4.70 -32.25
C ALA A 35 0.70 5.08 -30.97
N ASP A 36 0.16 6.02 -30.18
CA ASP A 36 0.73 6.39 -28.87
C ASP A 36 0.71 5.21 -27.88
N ALA A 37 -0.39 4.44 -27.87
CA ALA A 37 -0.48 3.24 -27.05
C ALA A 37 0.54 2.17 -27.48
N GLU A 38 0.78 2.00 -28.78
CA GLU A 38 1.80 1.09 -29.30
C GLU A 38 3.19 1.53 -28.83
N ASP A 39 3.54 2.81 -28.97
CA ASP A 39 4.82 3.37 -28.50
C ASP A 39 5.06 3.14 -27.00
N VAL A 40 4.01 3.32 -26.17
CA VAL A 40 4.06 3.05 -24.73
C VAL A 40 4.22 1.56 -24.43
N GLN A 41 3.47 0.69 -25.09
CA GLN A 41 3.57 -0.77 -24.94
C GLN A 41 4.96 -1.27 -25.31
N ASP A 42 5.50 -0.73 -26.38
CA ASP A 42 6.86 -0.97 -26.84
C ASP A 42 7.91 -0.53 -25.81
N GLY A 43 7.66 0.59 -25.12
CA GLY A 43 8.47 1.04 -23.99
C GLY A 43 8.51 0.02 -22.84
N PHE A 44 7.36 -0.56 -22.46
CA PHE A 44 7.29 -1.62 -21.46
C PHE A 44 7.95 -2.92 -21.95
N ALA A 45 7.72 -3.31 -23.20
CA ALA A 45 8.34 -4.50 -23.78
C ALA A 45 9.87 -4.35 -23.94
N ARG A 46 10.38 -3.13 -24.10
CA ARG A 46 11.82 -2.82 -24.07
C ARG A 46 12.36 -2.81 -22.64
N ALA A 47 11.58 -2.36 -21.65
CA ALA A 47 11.96 -2.49 -20.24
C ALA A 47 12.10 -3.97 -19.83
N ASP A 48 11.20 -4.84 -20.30
CA ASP A 48 11.29 -6.30 -20.10
C ASP A 48 12.40 -6.96 -20.93
N ARG A 49 12.64 -6.51 -22.17
CA ARG A 49 13.70 -7.05 -23.05
C ARG A 49 15.10 -6.51 -22.80
N THR A 50 15.24 -5.45 -21.99
CA THR A 50 16.56 -5.07 -21.49
C THR A 50 16.94 -6.09 -20.42
N GLU A 51 17.23 -7.32 -20.84
CA GLU A 51 18.02 -8.30 -20.12
C GLU A 51 19.16 -8.67 -21.08
N PRO A 52 20.25 -7.90 -21.00
CA PRO A 52 21.57 -8.48 -20.89
C PRO A 52 22.12 -8.11 -19.51
N PHE A 53 21.38 -8.39 -18.43
CA PHE A 53 21.77 -7.95 -17.09
C PHE A 53 22.49 -9.02 -16.28
N ALA A 54 22.96 -10.12 -16.88
CA ALA A 54 23.83 -11.05 -16.16
C ALA A 54 25.28 -10.52 -16.08
N GLU A 55 25.84 -10.01 -17.17
CA GLU A 55 27.28 -9.70 -17.25
C GLU A 55 27.61 -8.25 -16.86
N ASP A 56 26.70 -7.29 -17.13
CA ASP A 56 26.90 -5.88 -16.79
C ASP A 56 26.45 -5.51 -15.35
N ARG A 57 25.58 -6.33 -14.72
CA ARG A 57 25.17 -6.15 -13.30
C ARG A 57 26.36 -6.25 -12.36
N GLU A 58 27.26 -7.20 -12.62
CA GLU A 58 28.42 -7.43 -11.76
C GLU A 58 29.37 -6.21 -11.80
N ARG A 59 29.53 -5.58 -12.97
CA ARG A 59 30.34 -4.37 -13.15
C ARG A 59 29.71 -3.09 -12.59
N LEU A 60 28.38 -2.96 -12.65
CA LEU A 60 27.64 -1.80 -12.12
C LEU A 60 27.41 -1.89 -10.60
N ALA A 61 27.20 -3.08 -10.05
CA ALA A 61 27.07 -3.30 -8.60
C ALA A 61 28.36 -2.96 -7.84
N LEU A 62 29.53 -3.14 -8.47
CA LEU A 62 30.82 -2.79 -7.89
C LEU A 62 31.11 -1.27 -7.91
N ARG A 63 30.31 -0.45 -8.60
CA ARG A 63 30.56 1.00 -8.78
C ARG A 63 29.43 1.93 -8.34
N GLY A 64 28.20 1.44 -8.17
CA GLY A 64 27.06 2.26 -7.78
C GLY A 64 26.63 2.02 -6.35
N GLY A 65 26.81 3.00 -5.46
CA GLY A 65 26.31 2.97 -4.07
C GLY A 65 24.77 2.90 -3.97
N TRP A 66 24.13 3.68 -3.09
CA TRP A 66 22.67 3.63 -2.87
C TRP A 66 21.82 3.73 -4.17
N ARG A 67 22.31 4.45 -5.18
CA ARG A 67 21.65 4.56 -6.51
C ARG A 67 21.62 3.22 -7.28
N GLY A 68 22.64 2.39 -7.13
CA GLY A 68 22.68 1.04 -7.72
C GLY A 68 21.66 0.11 -7.07
N VAL A 69 21.46 0.24 -5.75
CA VAL A 69 20.43 -0.49 -4.99
C VAL A 69 19.02 -0.09 -5.46
N PHE A 70 18.74 1.21 -5.60
CA PHE A 70 17.45 1.68 -6.12
C PHE A 70 17.18 1.21 -7.55
N HIS A 71 18.21 1.17 -8.40
CA HIS A 71 18.07 0.68 -9.77
C HIS A 71 17.88 -0.85 -9.81
N ALA A 72 18.56 -1.60 -8.92
CA ALA A 72 18.43 -3.05 -8.81
C ALA A 72 17.06 -3.49 -8.29
N LEU A 73 16.40 -2.66 -7.47
CA LEU A 73 15.06 -2.91 -6.93
C LEU A 73 13.92 -2.62 -7.93
N GLY A 74 14.22 -2.05 -9.11
CA GLY A 74 13.21 -1.70 -10.12
C GLY A 74 12.95 -0.19 -10.28
N GLY A 75 13.80 0.66 -9.71
CA GLY A 75 13.76 2.10 -9.90
C GLY A 75 12.64 2.81 -9.12
N TRP A 76 12.15 3.92 -9.67
CA TRP A 76 11.12 4.77 -9.04
C TRP A 76 9.79 4.04 -8.76
N PRO A 77 9.31 3.10 -9.60
CA PRO A 77 8.13 2.30 -9.28
C PRO A 77 8.27 1.50 -7.99
N ALA A 78 9.43 0.87 -7.77
CA ALA A 78 9.70 0.11 -6.55
C ALA A 78 9.69 0.99 -5.29
N VAL A 79 10.23 2.21 -5.39
CA VAL A 79 10.19 3.20 -4.28
C VAL A 79 8.76 3.61 -3.98
N SER A 80 7.94 3.86 -5.00
CA SER A 80 6.54 4.22 -4.83
C SER A 80 5.72 3.10 -4.16
N GLY A 81 5.98 1.83 -4.53
CA GLY A 81 5.39 0.66 -3.90
C GLY A 81 5.82 0.51 -2.44
N LEU A 82 7.11 0.70 -2.14
CA LEU A 82 7.63 0.67 -0.77
C LEU A 82 7.02 1.76 0.10
N SER A 83 6.90 2.99 -0.41
CA SER A 83 6.25 4.09 0.30
C SER A 83 4.77 3.81 0.54
N ALA A 84 4.04 3.30 -0.46
CA ALA A 84 2.64 2.92 -0.30
C ALA A 84 2.47 1.80 0.73
N ALA A 85 3.33 0.78 0.71
CA ALA A 85 3.33 -0.29 1.71
C ALA A 85 3.62 0.22 3.12
N ALA A 86 4.54 1.18 3.28
CA ALA A 86 4.84 1.80 4.58
C ALA A 86 3.65 2.59 5.13
N VAL A 87 2.96 3.36 4.28
CA VAL A 87 1.74 4.09 4.66
C VAL A 87 0.61 3.12 5.02
N ALA A 88 0.44 2.05 4.24
CA ALA A 88 -0.55 1.02 4.52
C ALA A 88 -0.27 0.31 5.85
N GLY A 89 1.00 -0.02 6.13
CA GLY A 89 1.42 -0.60 7.40
C GLY A 89 1.14 0.33 8.59
N LEU A 90 1.45 1.62 8.45
CA LEU A 90 1.14 2.63 9.48
C LEU A 90 -0.37 2.74 9.72
N TRP A 91 -1.16 2.76 8.65
CA TRP A 91 -2.62 2.82 8.74
C TRP A 91 -3.20 1.62 9.51
N ILE A 92 -2.75 0.40 9.16
CA ILE A 92 -3.19 -0.84 9.82
C ILE A 92 -2.76 -0.88 11.29
N GLY A 93 -1.56 -0.38 11.62
CA GLY A 93 -1.08 -0.34 13.00
C GLY A 93 -1.86 0.64 13.89
N VAL A 94 -2.29 1.79 13.35
CA VAL A 94 -3.06 2.79 14.10
C VAL A 94 -4.53 2.39 14.25
N ALA A 95 -5.11 1.77 13.22
CA ALA A 95 -6.49 1.34 13.20
C ALA A 95 -6.57 -0.15 12.84
N PRO A 96 -6.23 -1.05 13.77
CA PRO A 96 -6.30 -2.48 13.52
C PRO A 96 -7.76 -2.87 13.22
N PRO A 97 -8.05 -3.48 12.06
CA PRO A 97 -9.39 -3.99 11.78
C PRO A 97 -9.77 -5.12 12.75
N GLU A 98 -11.03 -5.16 13.18
CA GLU A 98 -11.58 -6.12 14.18
C GLU A 98 -11.29 -7.60 13.88
N ARG A 99 -11.06 -7.96 12.60
CA ARG A 99 -10.69 -9.33 12.21
C ARG A 99 -9.25 -9.71 12.54
N LEU A 100 -8.35 -8.74 12.73
CA LEU A 100 -6.97 -9.01 13.13
C LEU A 100 -6.90 -9.43 14.60
N ASP A 101 -7.73 -8.89 15.50
CA ASP A 101 -7.74 -9.30 16.91
C ASP A 101 -8.12 -10.77 17.07
N ALA A 102 -9.16 -11.22 16.36
CA ALA A 102 -9.56 -12.62 16.38
C ALA A 102 -8.47 -13.56 15.82
N THR A 103 -7.73 -13.11 14.79
CA THR A 103 -6.64 -13.89 14.19
C THR A 103 -5.40 -13.90 15.10
N ALA A 104 -5.09 -12.77 15.73
CA ALA A 104 -4.00 -12.60 16.68
C ALA A 104 -4.20 -13.50 17.90
N GLN A 105 -5.39 -13.53 18.48
CA GLN A 105 -5.75 -14.43 19.60
C GLN A 105 -5.62 -15.91 19.22
N GLN A 106 -5.96 -16.27 17.98
CA GLN A 106 -5.85 -17.65 17.50
C GLN A 106 -4.40 -18.08 17.22
N VAL A 107 -3.53 -17.16 16.79
CA VAL A 107 -2.14 -17.46 16.41
C VAL A 107 -1.17 -17.33 17.58
N TRP A 108 -1.34 -16.32 18.45
CA TRP A 108 -0.42 -16.02 19.55
C TRP A 108 -0.88 -16.52 20.92
N GLY A 109 -2.12 -17.01 21.02
CA GLY A 109 -2.69 -17.48 22.28
C GLY A 109 -3.35 -16.35 23.07
N GLU A 110 -4.11 -16.73 24.09
CA GLU A 110 -4.89 -15.80 24.92
C GLU A 110 -3.97 -14.96 25.82
N ASP A 111 -4.21 -13.65 25.88
CA ASP A 111 -3.49 -12.74 26.78
C ASP A 111 -3.86 -13.05 28.24
N ILE A 112 -3.04 -13.86 28.92
CA ILE A 112 -3.18 -14.10 30.36
C ILE A 112 -2.70 -12.84 31.09
N THR A 113 -3.64 -11.95 31.39
CA THR A 113 -3.38 -10.81 32.26
C THR A 113 -3.17 -11.30 33.70
N LEU A 114 -1.91 -11.40 34.12
CA LEU A 114 -1.55 -11.65 35.52
C LEU A 114 -1.72 -10.36 36.32
N ALA A 115 -2.82 -10.26 37.06
CA ALA A 115 -2.93 -9.25 38.11
C ALA A 115 -1.91 -9.57 39.21
N LEU A 116 -0.80 -8.83 39.22
CA LEU A 116 0.14 -8.85 40.34
C LEU A 116 -0.58 -8.23 41.54
N GLN A 117 -1.28 -9.06 42.32
CA GLN A 117 -1.76 -8.70 43.65
C GLN A 117 -0.54 -8.79 44.57
N PRO A 118 0.00 -7.66 45.08
CA PRO A 118 1.10 -7.71 46.03
C PRO A 118 0.52 -8.15 47.38
N ASP A 119 0.34 -9.45 47.59
CA ASP A 119 0.22 -10.01 48.95
C ASP A 119 1.64 -10.06 49.54
N ILE A 120 2.21 -8.88 49.75
CA ILE A 120 3.39 -8.69 50.60
C ILE A 120 2.87 -8.86 52.02
N GLY A 121 2.96 -10.10 52.49
CA GLY A 121 2.61 -10.50 53.84
C GLY A 121 3.14 -9.49 54.85
N THR A 122 2.22 -8.83 55.53
CA THR A 122 2.43 -7.99 56.72
C THR A 122 2.91 -8.78 57.94
N ASP A 123 3.37 -10.03 57.76
CA ASP A 123 3.88 -10.93 58.82
C ASP A 123 5.40 -10.81 59.07
N LEU A 124 6.08 -9.85 58.44
CA LEU A 124 7.53 -9.65 58.63
C LEU A 124 7.91 -8.74 59.82
N PHE A 125 6.94 -8.24 60.59
CA PHE A 125 7.19 -7.53 61.84
C PHE A 125 6.51 -8.26 63.00
N PRO A 126 7.15 -9.27 63.63
CA PRO A 126 6.71 -9.73 64.93
C PRO A 126 6.80 -8.53 65.89
N GLU A 127 5.68 -8.20 66.54
CA GLU A 127 5.69 -7.23 67.63
C GLU A 127 6.62 -7.75 68.74
N GLU A 128 7.75 -7.08 68.95
CA GLU A 128 8.57 -7.31 70.14
C GLU A 128 7.80 -6.77 71.34
N GLU A 129 7.12 -7.66 72.06
CA GLU A 129 6.59 -7.39 73.40
C GLU A 129 7.77 -7.23 74.36
N GLY A 130 7.89 -6.03 74.94
CA GLY A 130 8.73 -5.72 76.11
C GLY A 130 7.92 -5.70 77.40
#